data_AF-A0A850DW48-F1
#
_entry.id   AF-A0A850DW48-F1
#
_cell.length_a   1.000
_cell.length_b   1.000
_cell.length_c   1.000
_cell.angle_alpha   90.00
_cell.angle_beta   90.00
_cell.angle_gamma   90.00
#
_symmetry.space_group_name_H-M   'P 1'
#
loop_
_entity.id
_entity.type
_entity.pdbx_description
1 polymer ?
#
loop_
_entity_poly.entity_id
_entity_poly.type
_entity_poly.pdbx_seq_one_letter_code
_entity_poly.pdbx_strand_id
1 'polypeptide(L)'
;MRIWPRRAARTPPHEVIDVHPGVPPLTAWGRNGIVGTIGSGSAAGATVVAHPHRNERGALDCYELEVWDHPGPVFDDGGRFVMDDWVTDDRVPGTEGGLVDALTREVDVTWWTDQARLDAFWSTHWERR
;
A
#
# COMPACT_ATOMS: atom_id res chain seq x y z
N MET A 1 26.01 -11.85 -4.19
CA MET A 1 25.76 -10.49 -3.68
C MET A 1 24.45 -10.00 -4.28
N ARG A 2 23.37 -9.89 -3.50
CA ARG A 2 22.12 -9.30 -3.99
C ARG A 2 22.17 -7.81 -3.70
N ILE A 3 22.27 -7.04 -4.77
CA ILE A 3 22.27 -5.58 -4.76
C ILE A 3 20.80 -5.19 -4.59
N TRP A 4 20.45 -4.72 -3.39
CA TRP A 4 19.14 -4.14 -3.11
C TRP A 4 18.98 -2.89 -3.99
N PRO A 5 17.92 -2.77 -4.82
CA PRO A 5 17.64 -1.53 -5.50
C PRO A 5 17.44 -0.43 -4.46
N ARG A 6 18.05 0.72 -4.75
CA ARG A 6 18.29 1.84 -3.84
C ARG A 6 17.02 2.30 -3.12
N ARG A 7 17.13 2.47 -1.80
CA ARG A 7 16.51 3.60 -1.07
C ARG A 7 16.69 4.87 -1.92
N ALA A 8 15.66 5.27 -2.65
CA ALA A 8 15.57 6.53 -3.35
C ALA A 8 14.07 6.88 -3.42
N ALA A 9 13.58 8.01 -2.93
CA ALA A 9 14.24 9.17 -2.38
C ALA A 9 13.29 9.85 -1.38
N ARG A 10 13.85 10.33 -0.26
CA ARG A 10 13.26 11.38 0.58
C ARG A 10 11.75 11.26 0.82
N THR A 11 11.39 10.52 1.87
CA THR A 11 10.25 10.93 2.70
C THR A 11 10.40 12.44 2.92
N PRO A 12 9.43 13.28 2.48
CA PRO A 12 9.42 14.69 2.85
C PRO A 12 9.61 14.81 4.37
N PRO A 13 10.25 15.87 4.89
CA PRO A 13 10.45 16.01 6.33
C PRO A 13 9.12 15.79 7.04
N HIS A 14 9.04 14.69 7.80
CA HIS A 14 7.86 14.16 8.52
C HIS A 14 6.59 14.96 8.24
N GLU A 15 6.01 14.80 7.04
CA GLU A 15 4.62 15.18 6.89
C GLU A 15 3.87 14.36 7.94
N VAL A 16 3.19 15.07 8.85
CA VAL A 16 2.40 14.43 9.89
C VAL A 16 1.20 13.86 9.16
N ILE A 17 1.30 12.58 8.82
CA ILE A 17 0.19 11.83 8.27
C ILE A 17 -0.57 11.27 9.46
N ASP A 18 -1.84 11.64 9.57
CA ASP A 18 -2.72 11.07 10.58
C ASP A 18 -3.14 9.65 10.15
N VAL A 19 -3.13 8.72 11.11
CA VAL A 19 -3.67 7.37 10.95
C VAL A 19 -5.11 7.44 10.44
N HIS A 20 -5.39 6.74 9.36
CA HIS A 20 -6.70 6.72 8.74
C HIS A 20 -7.51 5.52 9.26
N PRO A 21 -8.73 5.72 9.80
CA PRO A 21 -9.51 4.64 10.41
C PRO A 21 -9.96 3.57 9.39
N GLY A 22 -9.96 3.90 8.09
CA GLY A 22 -10.24 2.95 7.02
C GLY A 22 -9.09 1.98 6.74
N VAL A 23 -7.86 2.26 7.21
CA VAL A 23 -6.71 1.36 7.03
C VAL A 23 -6.71 0.31 8.16
N PRO A 24 -6.74 -1.00 7.83
CA PRO A 24 -6.58 -2.04 8.85
C PRO A 24 -5.23 -1.91 9.57
N PRO A 25 -5.17 -2.12 10.90
CA PRO A 25 -3.90 -2.11 11.62
C PRO A 25 -3.01 -3.27 11.15
N LEU A 26 -1.69 -3.15 11.29
CA LEU A 26 -0.73 -4.17 10.83
C LEU A 26 -1.03 -5.60 11.34
N THR A 27 -1.63 -5.73 12.52
CA THR A 27 -2.03 -7.03 13.10
C THR A 27 -3.12 -7.75 12.30
N ALA A 28 -3.89 -7.02 11.49
CA ALA A 28 -4.92 -7.57 10.61
C ALA A 28 -4.37 -7.89 9.20
N TRP A 29 -3.13 -7.52 8.90
CA TRP A 29 -2.55 -7.77 7.58
C TRP A 29 -2.18 -9.25 7.45
N GLY A 30 -2.60 -9.85 6.33
CA GLY A 30 -2.20 -11.21 5.99
C GLY A 30 -0.70 -11.31 5.73
N ARG A 31 -0.21 -12.53 5.50
CA ARG A 31 1.20 -12.77 5.15
C ARG A 31 1.64 -11.96 3.92
N ASN A 32 0.75 -11.82 2.94
CA ASN A 32 0.99 -11.09 1.69
C ASN A 32 0.53 -9.62 1.78
N GLY A 33 0.03 -9.18 2.95
CA GLY A 33 -0.44 -7.82 3.16
C GLY A 33 -1.95 -7.65 3.08
N ILE A 34 -2.38 -6.45 2.66
CA ILE A 34 -3.77 -6.07 2.44
C ILE A 34 -3.98 -5.59 1.01
N VAL A 35 -5.22 -5.74 0.53
CA VAL A 35 -5.62 -5.35 -0.82
C VAL A 35 -6.80 -4.41 -0.72
N GLY A 36 -6.85 -3.40 -1.58
CA GLY A 36 -7.90 -2.40 -1.61
C GLY A 36 -8.31 -2.03 -3.03
N THR A 37 -9.43 -1.32 -3.14
CA THR A 37 -9.89 -0.72 -4.39
C THR A 37 -9.85 0.79 -4.26
N ILE A 38 -9.22 1.47 -5.21
CA ILE A 38 -9.18 2.93 -5.29
C ILE A 38 -10.58 3.45 -5.66
N GLY A 39 -11.10 4.41 -4.89
CA GLY A 39 -12.46 4.94 -5.03
C GLY A 39 -12.58 6.15 -5.96
N SER A 40 -11.52 6.96 -6.07
CA SER A 40 -11.53 8.21 -6.85
C SER A 40 -10.22 8.46 -7.60
N GLY A 41 -10.21 9.51 -8.42
CA GLY A 41 -9.06 9.92 -9.22
C GLY A 41 -8.92 9.14 -10.53
N SER A 42 -7.78 9.34 -11.19
CA SER A 42 -7.52 8.71 -12.50
C SER A 42 -7.44 7.18 -12.43
N ALA A 43 -7.13 6.65 -11.24
CA ALA A 43 -7.01 5.23 -10.96
C ALA A 43 -8.26 4.64 -10.27
N ALA A 44 -9.42 5.33 -10.28
CA ALA A 44 -10.65 4.81 -9.70
C ALA A 44 -11.02 3.42 -10.26
N GLY A 45 -11.35 2.50 -9.37
CA GLY A 45 -11.62 1.09 -9.67
C GLY A 45 -10.38 0.20 -9.72
N ALA A 46 -9.17 0.77 -9.73
CA ALA A 46 -7.94 0.01 -9.71
C ALA A 46 -7.70 -0.70 -8.38
N THR A 47 -6.97 -1.79 -8.44
CA THR A 47 -6.55 -2.60 -7.30
C THR A 47 -5.22 -2.12 -6.76
N VAL A 48 -5.18 -1.79 -5.47
CA VAL A 48 -3.95 -1.45 -4.76
C VAL A 48 -3.61 -2.51 -3.73
N VAL A 49 -2.32 -2.81 -3.61
CA VAL A 49 -1.77 -3.77 -2.64
C VAL A 49 -0.80 -3.04 -1.72
N ALA A 50 -0.92 -3.30 -0.42
CA ALA A 50 0.11 -2.95 0.56
C ALA A 50 0.81 -4.21 1.05
N HIS A 51 2.04 -4.45 0.59
CA HIS A 51 2.78 -5.68 0.84
C HIS A 51 3.85 -5.50 1.93
N PRO A 52 3.76 -6.20 3.08
CA PRO A 52 4.73 -6.05 4.17
C PRO A 52 6.00 -6.86 3.91
N HIS A 53 7.15 -6.21 4.04
CA HIS A 53 8.45 -6.84 4.16
C HIS A 53 8.82 -6.97 5.63
N ARG A 54 9.11 -8.19 6.06
CA ARG A 54 9.45 -8.50 7.45
C ARG A 54 10.91 -8.86 7.59
N ASN A 55 11.54 -8.42 8.67
CA ASN A 55 12.91 -8.79 9.01
C ASN A 55 12.99 -10.24 9.53
N GLU A 56 14.20 -10.70 9.82
CA GLU A 56 14.47 -12.07 10.32
C GLU A 56 13.72 -12.41 11.62
N ARG A 57 13.28 -11.41 12.38
CA ARG A 57 12.52 -11.58 13.63
C ARG A 57 10.99 -11.55 13.40
N GLY A 58 10.54 -11.40 12.16
CA GLY A 58 9.13 -11.30 11.79
C GLY A 58 8.50 -9.92 12.02
N ALA A 59 9.26 -8.95 12.51
CA ALA A 59 8.80 -7.56 12.63
C ALA A 59 8.80 -6.87 11.27
N LEU A 60 7.91 -5.89 11.08
CA LEU A 60 7.88 -5.07 9.88
C LEU A 60 9.23 -4.36 9.72
N ASP A 61 9.82 -4.45 8.53
CA ASP A 61 10.98 -3.67 8.11
C ASP A 61 10.50 -2.48 7.26
N CYS A 62 9.64 -2.74 6.29
CA CYS A 62 8.88 -1.75 5.52
C CYS A 62 7.65 -2.41 4.86
N TYR A 63 6.80 -1.63 4.23
CA TYR A 63 5.81 -2.13 3.27
C TYR A 63 5.95 -1.41 1.93
N GLU A 64 5.52 -2.08 0.86
CA GLU A 64 5.44 -1.55 -0.50
C GLU A 64 3.98 -1.32 -0.89
N LEU A 65 3.70 -0.22 -1.60
CA LEU A 65 2.40 0.05 -2.23
C LEU A 65 2.53 -0.11 -3.74
N GLU A 66 1.70 -0.97 -4.30
CA GLU A 66 1.66 -1.30 -5.73
C GLU A 66 0.22 -1.17 -6.25
N VAL A 67 0.05 -0.53 -7.41
CA VAL A 67 -1.23 -0.50 -8.14
C VAL A 67 -1.17 -1.51 -9.29
N TRP A 68 -1.96 -2.57 -9.16
CA TRP A 68 -1.77 -3.80 -9.94
C TRP A 68 -2.27 -3.74 -11.39
N ASP A 69 -3.39 -3.08 -11.61
CA ASP A 69 -4.14 -3.08 -12.87
C ASP A 69 -4.21 -1.69 -13.53
N HIS A 70 -3.46 -0.72 -12.98
CA HIS A 70 -3.32 0.62 -13.53
C HIS A 70 -1.84 1.03 -13.58
N PRO A 71 -1.21 1.06 -14.76
CA PRO A 71 0.19 1.42 -14.88
C PRO A 71 0.42 2.93 -14.65
N GLY A 72 1.45 3.27 -13.90
CA GLY A 72 1.93 4.64 -13.73
C GLY A 72 1.41 5.35 -12.47
N PRO A 73 1.69 6.65 -12.34
CA PRO A 73 1.40 7.40 -11.12
C PRO A 73 -0.10 7.57 -10.89
N VAL A 74 -0.47 7.66 -9.61
CA VAL A 74 -1.83 7.90 -9.13
C VAL A 74 -2.04 9.40 -8.94
N PHE A 75 -3.17 9.90 -9.44
CA PHE A 75 -3.63 11.27 -9.25
C PHE A 75 -5.01 11.30 -8.61
N ASP A 76 -5.28 12.32 -7.80
CA ASP A 76 -6.61 12.58 -7.23
C ASP A 76 -7.60 13.11 -8.29
N ASP A 77 -8.85 13.33 -7.90
CA ASP A 77 -9.89 13.90 -8.78
C ASP A 77 -9.56 15.31 -9.30
N GLY A 78 -8.68 16.03 -8.60
CA GLY A 78 -8.17 17.34 -9.00
C GLY A 78 -6.96 17.27 -9.94
N GLY A 79 -6.50 16.08 -10.31
CA GLY A 79 -5.30 15.88 -11.11
C GLY A 79 -3.99 16.16 -10.35
N ARG A 80 -4.04 16.23 -9.02
CA ARG A 80 -2.84 16.38 -8.18
C ARG A 80 -2.19 15.02 -8.00
N PHE A 81 -0.86 15.02 -8.08
CA PHE A 81 -0.07 13.82 -7.85
C PHE A 81 -0.25 13.32 -6.42
N VAL A 82 -0.54 12.03 -6.26
CA VAL A 82 -0.69 11.36 -4.97
C VAL A 82 0.51 10.47 -4.69
N MET A 83 0.87 9.59 -5.64
CA MET A 83 1.86 8.54 -5.43
C MET A 83 2.40 8.00 -6.76
N ASP A 84 3.69 7.67 -6.80
CA ASP A 84 4.27 6.84 -7.86
C ASP A 84 3.95 5.36 -7.59
N ASP A 85 3.85 4.56 -8.65
CA ASP A 85 3.71 3.11 -8.47
C ASP A 85 4.99 2.50 -7.84
N TRP A 86 4.82 1.47 -7.00
CA TRP A 86 5.90 0.79 -6.25
C TRP A 86 6.68 1.69 -5.26
N VAL A 87 5.97 2.41 -4.39
CA VAL A 87 6.60 3.17 -3.29
C VAL A 87 6.70 2.36 -2.01
N THR A 88 7.68 2.69 -1.15
CA THR A 88 7.89 2.02 0.14
C THR A 88 7.77 2.99 1.30
N ASP A 89 7.28 2.50 2.44
CA ASP A 89 7.23 3.22 3.71
C ASP A 89 7.64 2.27 4.85
N ASP A 90 8.33 2.79 5.86
CA ASP A 90 8.79 2.04 7.04
C ASP A 90 7.98 2.35 8.32
N ARG A 91 7.01 3.27 8.25
CA ARG A 91 6.08 3.54 9.34
C ARG A 91 5.14 2.37 9.60
N VAL A 92 4.75 2.18 10.87
CA VAL A 92 3.94 1.03 11.29
C VAL A 92 2.44 1.34 11.18
N PRO A 93 1.69 0.69 10.26
CA PRO A 93 0.25 0.96 10.10
C PRO A 93 -0.54 0.76 11.39
N GLY A 94 -1.34 1.77 11.75
CA GLY A 94 -2.13 1.81 12.98
C GLY A 94 -1.39 2.30 14.23
N THR A 95 -0.06 2.47 14.18
CA THR A 95 0.72 3.15 15.23
C THR A 95 1.05 4.58 14.82
N GLU A 96 1.48 4.75 13.57
CA GLU A 96 1.81 6.03 12.95
C GLU A 96 1.12 6.08 11.58
N GLY A 97 0.72 7.27 11.13
CA GLY A 97 0.18 7.40 9.77
C GLY A 97 1.31 7.36 8.75
N GLY A 98 1.14 6.55 7.71
CA GLY A 98 2.09 6.37 6.61
C GLY A 98 1.46 6.57 5.25
N LEU A 99 2.19 6.24 4.19
CA LEU A 99 1.74 6.36 2.82
C LEU A 99 0.43 5.60 2.55
N VAL A 100 0.15 4.51 3.27
CA VAL A 100 -1.11 3.75 3.16
C VAL A 100 -2.29 4.59 3.64
N ASP A 101 -2.11 5.39 4.69
CA ASP A 101 -3.12 6.29 5.24
C ASP A 101 -3.33 7.52 4.35
N ALA A 102 -2.23 8.08 3.83
CA ALA A 102 -2.28 9.19 2.88
C ALA A 102 -3.01 8.77 1.59
N LEU A 103 -2.63 7.64 0.99
CA LEU A 103 -3.30 7.11 -0.19
C LEU A 103 -4.79 6.87 0.07
N THR A 104 -5.12 6.25 1.21
CA THR A 104 -6.52 5.98 1.57
C THR A 104 -7.34 7.26 1.66
N ARG A 105 -6.77 8.34 2.19
CA ARG A 105 -7.42 9.65 2.31
C ARG A 105 -7.59 10.33 0.95
N GLU A 106 -6.54 10.36 0.14
CA GLU A 106 -6.53 11.16 -1.10
C GLU A 106 -7.36 10.54 -2.23
N VAL A 107 -7.44 9.19 -2.30
CA VAL A 107 -8.14 8.50 -3.40
C VAL A 107 -9.21 7.50 -2.93
N ASP A 108 -9.69 7.67 -1.70
CA ASP A 108 -10.79 6.90 -1.10
C ASP A 108 -10.62 5.37 -1.23
N VAL A 109 -9.51 4.85 -0.70
CA VAL A 109 -9.23 3.40 -0.80
C VAL A 109 -10.14 2.62 0.13
N THR A 110 -10.91 1.69 -0.46
CA THR A 110 -11.66 0.70 0.30
C THR A 110 -10.85 -0.59 0.43
N TRP A 111 -10.32 -0.85 1.62
CA TRP A 111 -9.58 -2.08 1.93
C TRP A 111 -10.50 -3.28 2.08
N TRP A 112 -10.10 -4.40 1.49
CA TRP A 112 -10.90 -5.62 1.46
C TRP A 112 -10.79 -6.36 2.78
N THR A 113 -11.94 -6.78 3.30
CA THR A 113 -12.04 -7.59 4.54
C THR A 113 -12.51 -9.01 4.29
N ASP A 114 -12.95 -9.32 3.06
CA ASP A 114 -13.43 -10.65 2.70
C ASP A 114 -12.25 -11.57 2.38
N GLN A 115 -12.06 -12.58 3.23
CA GLN A 115 -10.99 -13.55 3.09
C GLN A 115 -11.09 -14.35 1.78
N ALA A 116 -12.30 -14.70 1.32
CA ALA A 116 -12.46 -15.44 0.08
C ALA A 116 -12.01 -14.62 -1.14
N ARG A 117 -12.31 -13.31 -1.13
CA ARG A 117 -11.83 -12.36 -2.14
C ARG A 117 -10.31 -12.21 -2.10
N LEU A 118 -9.73 -12.09 -0.91
CA LEU A 118 -8.28 -12.02 -0.72
C LEU A 118 -7.59 -13.29 -1.23
N ASP A 119 -8.08 -14.46 -0.84
CA ASP A 119 -7.51 -15.75 -1.25
C ASP A 119 -7.57 -15.92 -2.78
N ALA A 120 -8.70 -15.59 -3.41
CA ALA A 120 -8.84 -15.65 -4.87
C ALA A 120 -7.85 -14.70 -5.59
N PHE A 121 -7.66 -13.49 -5.06
CA PHE A 121 -6.68 -12.55 -5.59
C PHE A 121 -5.27 -13.11 -5.46
N TRP A 122 -4.85 -13.54 -4.28
CA TRP A 122 -3.50 -14.06 -4.06
C TRP A 122 -3.23 -15.34 -4.86
N SER A 123 -4.18 -16.26 -4.98
CA SER A 123 -4.00 -17.47 -5.81
C SER A 123 -3.80 -17.13 -7.29
N THR A 124 -4.46 -16.09 -7.80
CA THR A 124 -4.35 -15.68 -9.21
C THR A 124 -3.05 -14.92 -9.50
N HIS A 125 -2.64 -14.06 -8.57
CA HIS A 125 -1.60 -13.07 -8.80
C HIS A 125 -0.24 -13.41 -8.16
N TRP A 126 -0.19 -14.37 -7.22
CA TRP A 126 1.01 -14.69 -6.45
C TRP A 126 1.53 -16.13 -6.59
N GLU A 127 0.70 -17.10 -7.02
CA GLU A 127 1.17 -18.48 -7.27
C GLU A 127 1.92 -18.66 -8.60
N ARG A 128 2.13 -17.60 -9.39
CA ARG A 128 3.02 -17.63 -10.55
C ARG A 128 4.42 -17.16 -10.18
N ARG A 129 5.19 -17.98 -9.46
CA ARG A 129 6.64 -17.82 -9.37
C ARG A 129 7.38 -19.14 -9.50
#